data_AF-A0A941R2S4-F1
#
_entry.id   AF-A0A941R2S4-F1
#
_cell.length_a   1.000
_cell.length_b   1.000
_cell.length_c   1.000
_cell.angle_alpha   90.00
_cell.angle_beta   90.00
_cell.angle_gamma   90.00
#
_symmetry.space_group_name_H-M   'P 1'
#
loop_
_entity.id
_entity.type
_entity.pdbx_description
1 polymer ?
#
loop_
_entity_poly.entity_id
_entity_poly.type
_entity_poly.pdbx_seq_one_letter_code
_entity_poly.pdbx_strand_id
1 'polypeptide(L)'
;GSLRVRQDYMIAQGLLAPFEEGNEDDPRMLEMALARIRQLSAHEIGHTLGIFHNFAASVNGRESVMDYPHPKVDIKNGELDLSDAYDVGIGDWDIVTIKFGYQDFPNGINEKEALNKILEAAHLDGLKYISDSDARPQGGAHPYAHLWEYGNDPATQLSHILEVRKIALDNFGEANIRKGTSMSELEDVLVPIYLFHRYQLEGTVKLIGGLDYYYKLRGDNQPNPEIVDAATQRKALNEMLKAIDAKVLAIPENLLDLIPTRPAGISSSRELFSGNTGPSLDALGIAETAAELSVSLILNPQRANRLVEYGARDNNLTLKETIDELMESSWNKKKERGYLGSIQDVVNSVVTKNLIELHASGQSNPLTKAIVASELIKLSQMLSERSNDPMALHASMMIDSYLDDPSEFEAPRTLSAPPGSPIGSGPMFYCEF
;
A
#
# COMPACT_ATOMS: atom_id res chain seq x y z
N GLY A 1 -15.27 -10.64 10.90
CA GLY A 1 -14.65 -11.96 11.08
C GLY A 1 -14.77 -12.86 9.86
N SER A 2 -15.98 -13.31 9.51
CA SER A 2 -16.21 -14.40 8.52
C SER A 2 -15.75 -14.12 7.08
N LEU A 3 -15.68 -12.85 6.65
CA LEU A 3 -15.23 -12.50 5.29
C LEU A 3 -13.70 -12.54 5.12
N ARG A 4 -12.91 -12.58 6.22
CA ARG A 4 -11.44 -12.57 6.14
C ARG A 4 -10.90 -13.86 5.51
N VAL A 5 -11.42 -15.01 5.95
CA VAL A 5 -11.00 -16.34 5.45
C VAL A 5 -11.28 -16.51 3.95
N ARG A 6 -12.41 -15.98 3.44
CA ARG A 6 -12.70 -15.98 2.00
C ARG A 6 -11.64 -15.20 1.23
N GLN A 7 -11.23 -14.05 1.73
CA GLN A 7 -10.22 -13.21 1.09
C GLN A 7 -8.82 -13.87 1.15
N ASP A 8 -8.42 -14.42 2.29
CA ASP A 8 -7.16 -15.15 2.41
C ASP A 8 -7.12 -16.36 1.44
N TYR A 9 -8.22 -17.12 1.36
CA TYR A 9 -8.34 -18.24 0.43
C TYR A 9 -8.26 -17.77 -1.04
N MET A 10 -8.93 -16.66 -1.37
CA MET A 10 -8.90 -16.07 -2.73
C MET A 10 -7.52 -15.53 -3.10
N ILE A 11 -6.78 -14.97 -2.15
CA ILE A 11 -5.39 -14.56 -2.35
C ILE A 11 -4.53 -15.78 -2.66
N ALA A 12 -4.61 -16.86 -1.86
CA ALA A 12 -3.87 -18.09 -2.17
C ALA A 12 -4.28 -18.69 -3.52
N GLN A 13 -5.58 -18.69 -3.84
CA GLN A 13 -6.12 -19.15 -5.12
C GLN A 13 -5.55 -18.35 -6.30
N GLY A 14 -5.44 -17.03 -6.16
CA GLY A 14 -4.87 -16.16 -7.19
C GLY A 14 -3.35 -16.31 -7.33
N LEU A 15 -2.63 -16.54 -6.22
CA LEU A 15 -1.18 -16.73 -6.21
C LEU A 15 -0.76 -18.11 -6.76
N LEU A 16 -1.55 -19.15 -6.54
CA LEU A 16 -1.15 -20.54 -6.81
C LEU A 16 -1.70 -21.15 -8.10
N ALA A 17 -2.76 -20.56 -8.69
CA ALA A 17 -3.51 -21.16 -9.81
C ALA A 17 -3.80 -22.68 -9.60
N PRO A 18 -4.45 -23.05 -8.48
CA PRO A 18 -4.34 -24.40 -7.92
C PRO A 18 -5.18 -25.47 -8.63
N PHE A 19 -6.12 -25.10 -9.50
CA PHE A 19 -7.10 -26.02 -10.08
C PHE A 19 -6.68 -26.58 -11.44
N GLU A 20 -5.46 -27.14 -11.50
CA GLU A 20 -5.02 -27.90 -12.67
C GLU A 20 -5.81 -29.21 -12.83
N GLU A 21 -5.84 -29.74 -14.06
CA GLU A 21 -6.62 -30.94 -14.37
C GLU A 21 -6.17 -32.16 -13.54
N GLY A 22 -7.04 -32.63 -12.65
CA GLY A 22 -6.76 -33.74 -11.74
C GLY A 22 -6.30 -33.35 -10.33
N ASN A 23 -6.21 -32.05 -10.01
CA ASN A 23 -5.87 -31.53 -8.69
C ASN A 23 -6.85 -30.44 -8.22
N GLU A 24 -8.06 -30.83 -7.82
CA GLU A 24 -9.09 -29.87 -7.34
C GLU A 24 -9.03 -29.59 -5.83
N ASP A 25 -8.22 -30.35 -5.09
CA ASP A 25 -8.14 -30.34 -3.63
C ASP A 25 -6.74 -29.94 -3.13
N ASP A 26 -6.20 -28.83 -3.63
CA ASP A 26 -4.93 -28.29 -3.18
C ASP A 26 -5.00 -27.82 -1.71
N PRO A 27 -4.27 -28.47 -0.77
CA PRO A 27 -4.35 -28.14 0.65
C PRO A 27 -3.71 -26.79 0.99
N ARG A 28 -2.83 -26.24 0.15
CA ARG A 28 -2.03 -25.04 0.46
C ARG A 28 -2.90 -23.83 0.75
N MET A 29 -4.00 -23.65 0.02
CA MET A 29 -4.97 -22.56 0.27
C MET A 29 -5.62 -22.70 1.66
N LEU A 30 -6.05 -23.91 1.99
CA LEU A 30 -6.69 -24.20 3.28
C LEU A 30 -5.69 -24.06 4.43
N GLU A 31 -4.46 -24.54 4.25
CA GLU A 31 -3.39 -24.44 5.24
C GLU A 31 -3.05 -22.98 5.55
N MET A 32 -2.89 -22.14 4.52
CA MET A 32 -2.67 -20.69 4.70
C MET A 32 -3.83 -20.03 5.44
N ALA A 33 -5.07 -20.33 5.05
CA ALA A 33 -6.27 -19.80 5.70
C ALA A 33 -6.35 -20.23 7.18
N LEU A 34 -6.02 -21.48 7.50
CA LEU A 34 -5.98 -21.98 8.88
C LEU A 34 -4.85 -21.35 9.68
N ALA A 35 -3.67 -21.11 9.08
CA ALA A 35 -2.58 -20.38 9.72
C ALA A 35 -3.02 -18.96 10.10
N ARG A 36 -3.71 -18.24 9.20
CA ARG A 36 -4.27 -16.92 9.49
C ARG A 36 -5.31 -16.95 10.61
N ILE A 37 -6.20 -17.94 10.62
CA ILE A 37 -7.21 -18.10 11.68
C ILE A 37 -6.55 -18.30 13.04
N ARG A 38 -5.48 -19.10 13.12
CA ARG A 38 -4.74 -19.31 14.38
C ARG A 38 -4.13 -18.00 14.89
N GLN A 39 -3.45 -17.27 14.03
CA GLN A 39 -2.86 -15.97 14.38
C GLN A 39 -3.93 -14.95 14.78
N LEU A 40 -5.04 -14.88 14.04
CA LEU A 40 -6.17 -14.00 14.38
C LEU A 40 -6.81 -14.39 15.71
N SER A 41 -6.90 -15.68 16.03
CA SER A 41 -7.44 -16.12 17.32
C SER A 41 -6.57 -15.63 18.48
N ALA A 42 -5.23 -15.71 18.34
CA ALA A 42 -4.30 -15.17 19.32
C ALA A 42 -4.45 -13.64 19.46
N HIS A 43 -4.58 -12.92 18.33
CA HIS A 43 -4.82 -11.48 18.28
C HIS A 43 -6.08 -11.05 19.06
N GLU A 44 -7.22 -11.66 18.77
CA GLU A 44 -8.48 -11.31 19.42
C GLU A 44 -8.47 -11.66 20.91
N ILE A 45 -7.81 -12.76 21.30
CA ILE A 45 -7.59 -13.08 22.72
C ILE A 45 -6.69 -12.02 23.38
N GLY A 46 -5.64 -11.55 22.69
CA GLY A 46 -4.79 -10.45 23.13
C GLY A 46 -5.60 -9.19 23.47
N HIS A 47 -6.58 -8.83 22.63
CA HIS A 47 -7.51 -7.73 22.94
C HIS A 47 -8.35 -7.99 24.20
N THR A 48 -8.81 -9.23 24.44
CA THR A 48 -9.52 -9.55 25.70
C THR A 48 -8.63 -9.41 26.94
N LEU A 49 -7.32 -9.50 26.77
CA LEU A 49 -6.30 -9.25 27.80
C LEU A 49 -5.86 -7.77 27.85
N GLY A 50 -6.53 -6.87 27.13
CA GLY A 50 -6.23 -5.43 27.15
C GLY A 50 -5.01 -5.02 26.33
N ILE A 51 -4.53 -5.86 25.41
CA ILE A 51 -3.38 -5.54 24.56
C ILE A 51 -3.82 -4.71 23.35
N PHE A 52 -3.13 -3.60 23.11
CA PHE A 52 -3.31 -2.73 21.95
C PHE A 52 -2.54 -3.23 20.72
N HIS A 53 -2.92 -2.74 19.53
CA HIS A 53 -2.19 -3.05 18.30
C HIS A 53 -0.74 -2.59 18.36
N ASN A 54 0.14 -3.37 17.74
CA ASN A 54 1.52 -3.02 17.44
C ASN A 54 1.78 -3.24 15.94
N PHE A 55 1.83 -2.15 15.18
CA PHE A 55 2.05 -2.18 13.73
C PHE A 55 3.52 -2.06 13.34
N ALA A 56 4.45 -2.07 14.32
CA ALA A 56 5.88 -2.11 14.06
C ALA A 56 6.48 -3.52 14.19
N ALA A 57 5.63 -4.56 14.31
CA ALA A 57 6.06 -5.91 14.58
C ALA A 57 6.39 -6.71 13.31
N SER A 58 5.63 -6.52 12.23
CA SER A 58 5.80 -7.21 10.94
C SER A 58 7.18 -6.99 10.29
N VAL A 59 7.76 -5.81 10.50
CA VAL A 59 9.10 -5.43 10.01
C VAL A 59 10.22 -5.70 11.01
N ASN A 60 9.87 -6.20 12.19
CA ASN A 60 10.79 -6.49 13.29
C ASN A 60 10.86 -7.98 13.63
N GLY A 61 10.51 -8.88 12.71
CA GLY A 61 10.53 -10.33 12.97
C GLY A 61 9.17 -10.94 13.31
N ARG A 62 8.05 -10.24 13.05
CA ARG A 62 6.68 -10.68 13.40
C ARG A 62 6.48 -10.83 14.91
N GLU A 63 7.09 -9.91 15.67
CA GLU A 63 7.21 -9.97 17.14
C GLU A 63 5.92 -9.77 17.94
N SER A 64 4.79 -9.58 17.26
CA SER A 64 3.50 -9.42 17.90
C SER A 64 2.38 -9.95 17.03
N VAL A 65 1.47 -10.73 17.61
CA VAL A 65 0.20 -11.10 16.97
C VAL A 65 -0.73 -9.91 16.84
N MET A 66 -0.44 -8.79 17.52
CA MET A 66 -1.24 -7.56 17.52
C MET A 66 -1.04 -6.68 16.28
N ASP A 67 -0.26 -7.15 15.31
CA ASP A 67 -0.14 -6.57 13.97
C ASP A 67 -1.21 -7.14 13.02
N TYR A 68 -1.41 -6.51 11.86
CA TYR A 68 -2.18 -7.01 10.73
C TYR A 68 -1.25 -7.40 9.57
N PRO A 69 -0.51 -8.51 9.64
CA PRO A 69 0.41 -8.88 8.57
C PRO A 69 -0.35 -9.29 7.31
N HIS A 70 0.23 -8.95 6.16
CA HIS A 70 -0.14 -9.53 4.87
C HIS A 70 0.48 -10.93 4.74
N PRO A 71 -0.10 -11.87 3.97
CA PRO A 71 0.53 -13.18 3.80
C PRO A 71 1.94 -13.01 3.23
N LYS A 72 2.93 -13.54 3.93
CA LYS A 72 4.31 -13.59 3.45
C LYS A 72 4.41 -14.58 2.30
N VAL A 73 4.87 -14.10 1.16
CA VAL A 73 5.12 -14.93 -0.03
C VAL A 73 6.61 -14.98 -0.27
N ASP A 74 7.18 -16.18 -0.26
CA ASP A 74 8.56 -16.41 -0.66
C ASP A 74 8.62 -16.81 -2.13
N ILE A 75 9.75 -16.54 -2.79
CA ILE A 75 10.03 -17.01 -4.15
C ILE A 75 11.14 -18.06 -4.06
N LYS A 76 10.82 -19.31 -4.41
CA LYS A 76 11.76 -20.45 -4.38
C LYS A 76 11.84 -21.07 -5.76
N ASN A 77 13.03 -21.08 -6.37
CA ASN A 77 13.27 -21.61 -7.72
C ASN A 77 12.35 -21.00 -8.81
N GLY A 78 11.93 -19.74 -8.63
CA GLY A 78 11.01 -19.06 -9.56
C GLY A 78 9.53 -19.33 -9.30
N GLU A 79 9.19 -20.11 -8.29
CA GLU A 79 7.81 -20.41 -7.89
C GLU A 79 7.44 -19.73 -6.57
N LEU A 80 6.14 -19.44 -6.39
CA LEU A 80 5.61 -18.84 -5.17
C LEU A 80 5.40 -19.89 -4.08
N ASP A 81 5.88 -19.60 -2.88
CA ASP A 81 5.76 -20.46 -1.72
C ASP A 81 5.03 -19.76 -0.57
N LEU A 82 3.98 -20.40 -0.06
CA LEU A 82 3.11 -19.90 1.01
C LEU A 82 3.30 -20.65 2.34
N SER A 83 4.35 -21.48 2.45
CA SER A 83 4.57 -22.34 3.62
C SER A 83 4.85 -21.56 4.92
N ASP A 84 5.33 -20.32 4.82
CA ASP A 84 5.61 -19.40 5.93
C ASP A 84 4.75 -18.10 5.84
N ALA A 85 3.54 -18.21 5.29
CA ALA A 85 2.68 -17.05 5.06
C ALA A 85 2.27 -16.31 6.33
N TYR A 86 2.10 -17.03 7.45
CA TYR A 86 1.78 -16.46 8.76
C TYR A 86 2.55 -17.19 9.85
N ASP A 87 2.95 -16.43 10.87
CA ASP A 87 3.68 -16.99 12.01
C ASP A 87 2.79 -17.85 12.90
N VAL A 88 3.42 -18.73 13.68
CA VAL A 88 2.76 -19.63 14.62
C VAL A 88 3.18 -19.31 16.04
N GLY A 89 2.19 -19.02 16.89
CA GLY A 89 2.42 -18.69 18.31
C GLY A 89 2.24 -17.19 18.57
N ILE A 90 2.93 -16.70 19.59
CA ILE A 90 3.00 -15.29 19.98
C ILE A 90 4.44 -14.80 19.88
N GLY A 91 4.65 -13.52 19.63
CA GLY A 91 6.00 -12.95 19.49
C GLY A 91 6.54 -12.35 20.79
N ASP A 92 7.78 -11.89 20.77
CA ASP A 92 8.46 -11.44 22.00
C ASP A 92 7.82 -10.18 22.58
N TRP A 93 7.24 -9.30 21.75
CA TRP A 93 6.51 -8.13 22.22
C TRP A 93 5.21 -8.51 22.96
N ASP A 94 4.53 -9.57 22.52
CA ASP A 94 3.34 -10.06 23.22
C ASP A 94 3.71 -10.57 24.62
N ILE A 95 4.84 -11.28 24.73
CA ILE A 95 5.38 -11.77 26.00
C ILE A 95 5.77 -10.62 26.92
N VAL A 96 6.45 -9.60 26.40
CA VAL A 96 6.79 -8.38 27.14
C VAL A 96 5.52 -7.71 27.65
N THR A 97 4.49 -7.58 26.82
CA THR A 97 3.24 -6.92 27.19
C THR A 97 2.49 -7.68 28.28
N ILE A 98 2.42 -9.01 28.19
CA ILE A 98 1.82 -9.84 29.24
C ILE A 98 2.60 -9.73 30.55
N LYS A 99 3.94 -9.80 30.50
CA LYS A 99 4.78 -9.60 31.70
C LYS A 99 4.54 -8.22 32.31
N PHE A 100 4.49 -7.17 31.51
CA PHE A 100 4.24 -5.83 31.99
C PHE A 100 2.85 -5.68 32.64
N GLY A 101 1.80 -6.25 32.03
CA GLY A 101 0.43 -6.10 32.50
C GLY A 101 0.01 -7.05 33.63
N TYR A 102 0.65 -8.21 33.76
CA TYR A 102 0.14 -9.32 34.58
C TYR A 102 1.18 -9.98 35.51
N GLN A 103 2.45 -9.56 35.48
CA GLN A 103 3.46 -10.11 36.38
C GLN A 103 3.13 -9.76 37.84
N ASP A 104 3.05 -10.78 38.69
CA ASP A 104 2.98 -10.58 40.14
C ASP A 104 4.39 -10.31 40.71
N PHE A 105 4.51 -9.33 41.60
CA PHE A 105 5.78 -8.93 42.22
C PHE A 105 5.74 -9.24 43.72
N PRO A 106 6.75 -9.95 44.26
CA PRO A 106 6.83 -10.22 45.69
C PRO A 106 6.86 -8.94 46.55
N ASN A 107 6.38 -9.06 47.79
CA ASN A 107 6.46 -7.99 48.78
C ASN A 107 7.90 -7.47 48.93
N GLY A 108 8.07 -6.15 48.88
CA GLY A 108 9.37 -5.48 48.99
C GLY A 108 10.04 -5.15 47.65
N ILE A 109 9.48 -5.58 46.52
CA ILE A 109 9.89 -5.11 45.20
C ILE A 109 9.24 -3.77 44.88
N ASN A 110 10.01 -2.82 44.36
CA ASN A 110 9.47 -1.61 43.77
C ASN A 110 8.91 -1.93 42.38
N GLU A 111 7.58 -2.08 42.31
CA GLU A 111 6.86 -2.42 41.09
C GLU A 111 7.20 -1.49 39.91
N LYS A 112 7.24 -0.17 40.15
CA LYS A 112 7.55 0.80 39.09
C LYS A 112 8.95 0.59 38.50
N GLU A 113 9.95 0.36 39.34
CA GLU A 113 11.31 0.08 38.85
C GLU A 113 11.38 -1.26 38.11
N ALA A 114 10.63 -2.27 38.56
CA ALA A 114 10.58 -3.57 37.91
C ALA A 114 9.90 -3.50 36.53
N LEU A 115 8.78 -2.79 36.42
CA LEU A 115 8.07 -2.54 35.16
C LEU A 115 8.93 -1.74 34.17
N ASN A 116 9.63 -0.71 34.64
CA ASN A 116 10.56 0.04 33.79
C ASN A 116 11.69 -0.84 33.23
N LYS A 117 12.23 -1.76 34.04
CA LYS A 117 13.26 -2.71 33.57
C LYS A 117 12.75 -3.64 32.48
N ILE A 118 11.48 -4.04 32.52
CA ILE A 118 10.86 -4.86 31.46
C ILE A 118 10.87 -4.08 30.14
N LEU A 119 10.42 -2.82 30.16
CA LEU A 119 10.38 -1.98 28.97
C LEU A 119 11.78 -1.62 28.45
N GLU A 120 12.70 -1.25 29.35
CA GLU A 120 14.08 -0.93 28.98
C GLU A 120 14.77 -2.14 28.32
N ALA A 121 14.57 -3.35 28.86
CA ALA A 121 15.08 -4.58 28.25
C ALA A 121 14.46 -4.83 26.87
N ALA A 122 13.15 -4.68 26.72
CA ALA A 122 12.48 -4.82 25.43
C ALA A 122 13.04 -3.86 24.37
N HIS A 123 13.31 -2.60 24.75
CA HIS A 123 13.94 -1.63 23.85
C HIS A 123 15.39 -1.97 23.52
N LEU A 124 16.16 -2.50 24.47
CA LEU A 124 17.53 -2.97 24.23
C LEU A 124 17.58 -4.19 23.31
N ASP A 125 16.58 -5.06 23.39
CA ASP A 125 16.39 -6.22 22.51
C ASP A 125 15.89 -5.82 21.12
N GLY A 126 15.63 -4.51 20.89
CA GLY A 126 15.23 -3.96 19.60
C GLY A 126 13.73 -4.07 19.32
N LEU A 127 12.90 -4.40 20.31
CA LEU A 127 11.46 -4.47 20.12
C LEU A 127 10.86 -3.07 19.96
N LYS A 128 10.07 -2.91 18.89
CA LYS A 128 9.42 -1.66 18.51
C LYS A 128 7.94 -1.69 18.87
N TYR A 129 7.38 -0.53 19.21
CA TYR A 129 5.94 -0.37 19.44
C TYR A 129 5.43 0.95 18.89
N ILE A 130 4.54 0.85 17.91
CA ILE A 130 3.82 1.97 17.31
C ILE A 130 2.39 1.50 17.02
N SER A 131 1.41 2.32 17.37
CA SER A 131 0.00 1.94 17.39
C SER A 131 -0.82 2.61 16.28
N ASP A 132 -2.14 2.44 16.33
CA ASP A 132 -3.09 2.79 15.26
C ASP A 132 -2.98 4.24 14.76
N SER A 133 -2.74 5.20 15.66
CA SER A 133 -2.69 6.65 15.34
C SER A 133 -1.63 6.99 14.30
N ASP A 134 -0.56 6.22 14.25
CA ASP A 134 0.61 6.48 13.42
C ASP A 134 0.64 5.55 12.20
N ALA A 135 0.09 4.35 12.35
CA ALA A 135 0.11 3.33 11.31
C ALA A 135 -1.03 3.48 10.28
N ARG A 136 -2.22 3.92 10.69
CA ARG A 136 -3.41 3.98 9.82
C ARG A 136 -3.50 5.19 8.88
N PRO A 137 -3.07 6.40 9.25
CA PRO A 137 -3.20 7.55 8.35
C PRO A 137 -2.30 7.41 7.11
N GLN A 138 -2.86 7.65 5.92
CA GLN A 138 -2.10 7.67 4.65
C GLN A 138 -1.00 8.75 4.64
N GLY A 139 -1.20 9.84 5.38
CA GLY A 139 -0.23 10.91 5.58
C GLY A 139 0.79 10.64 6.69
N GLY A 140 0.78 9.45 7.31
CA GLY A 140 1.70 9.04 8.38
C GLY A 140 3.17 9.14 7.96
N ALA A 141 4.05 9.25 8.95
CA ALA A 141 5.48 9.49 8.73
C ALA A 141 6.38 8.37 9.28
N HIS A 142 5.84 7.44 10.06
CA HIS A 142 6.64 6.41 10.71
C HIS A 142 7.12 5.36 9.69
N PRO A 143 8.44 5.12 9.56
CA PRO A 143 9.00 4.28 8.49
C PRO A 143 8.72 2.78 8.64
N TYR A 144 8.39 2.35 9.86
CA TYR A 144 8.25 0.93 10.20
C TYR A 144 6.86 0.55 10.71
N ALA A 145 5.87 1.46 10.64
CA ALA A 145 4.56 1.21 11.20
C ALA A 145 3.50 1.24 10.11
N HIS A 146 3.12 0.08 9.60
CA HIS A 146 2.07 -0.05 8.60
C HIS A 146 1.28 -1.34 8.75
N LEU A 147 0.08 -1.35 8.17
CA LEU A 147 -0.81 -2.49 8.18
C LEU A 147 -0.59 -3.26 6.89
N TRP A 148 -0.79 -4.57 6.92
CA TRP A 148 -0.73 -5.43 5.75
C TRP A 148 0.63 -5.36 5.03
N GLU A 149 1.71 -5.39 5.81
CA GLU A 149 3.07 -5.54 5.29
C GLU A 149 3.81 -6.72 5.95
N TYR A 150 4.97 -7.05 5.40
CA TYR A 150 5.94 -7.99 5.95
C TYR A 150 7.33 -7.68 5.40
N GLY A 151 8.38 -8.21 6.04
CA GLY A 151 9.77 -8.00 5.62
C GLY A 151 10.42 -6.80 6.30
N ASN A 152 11.76 -6.78 6.33
CA ASN A 152 12.51 -5.91 7.24
C ASN A 152 12.99 -4.58 6.61
N ASP A 153 12.88 -4.43 5.29
CA ASP A 153 13.21 -3.19 4.56
C ASP A 153 12.02 -2.77 3.70
N PRO A 154 11.16 -1.85 4.19
CA PRO A 154 9.98 -1.37 3.47
C PRO A 154 10.31 -0.74 2.11
N ALA A 155 11.53 -0.25 1.87
CA ALA A 155 11.92 0.26 0.56
C ALA A 155 12.02 -0.89 -0.45
N THR A 156 12.80 -1.93 -0.15
CA THR A 156 12.99 -3.06 -1.08
C THR A 156 11.81 -4.01 -1.14
N GLN A 157 10.98 -4.02 -0.11
CA GLN A 157 9.84 -4.91 -0.03
C GLN A 157 8.85 -4.67 -1.19
N LEU A 158 8.68 -3.42 -1.65
CA LEU A 158 7.82 -3.14 -2.81
C LEU A 158 8.31 -3.87 -4.07
N SER A 159 9.61 -3.88 -4.35
CA SER A 159 10.15 -4.66 -5.48
C SER A 159 9.88 -6.15 -5.34
N HIS A 160 10.03 -6.72 -4.14
CA HIS A 160 9.69 -8.12 -3.89
C HIS A 160 8.21 -8.40 -4.17
N ILE A 161 7.32 -7.55 -3.68
CA ILE A 161 5.87 -7.69 -3.87
C ILE A 161 5.47 -7.52 -5.35
N LEU A 162 6.12 -6.61 -6.08
CA LEU A 162 5.92 -6.46 -7.52
C LEU A 162 6.40 -7.70 -8.30
N GLU A 163 7.48 -8.35 -7.86
CA GLU A 163 7.94 -9.61 -8.46
C GLU A 163 6.98 -10.78 -8.16
N VAL A 164 6.50 -10.90 -6.92
CA VAL A 164 5.45 -11.87 -6.55
C VAL A 164 4.21 -11.68 -7.42
N ARG A 165 3.74 -10.43 -7.55
CA ARG A 165 2.61 -10.08 -8.42
C ARG A 165 2.88 -10.47 -9.87
N LYS A 166 4.07 -10.19 -10.38
CA LYS A 166 4.45 -10.53 -11.76
C LYS A 166 4.39 -12.05 -11.98
N ILE A 167 5.00 -12.85 -11.11
CA ILE A 167 4.97 -14.32 -11.20
C ILE A 167 3.53 -14.83 -11.13
N ALA A 168 2.70 -14.27 -10.24
CA ALA A 168 1.30 -14.67 -10.13
C ALA A 168 0.50 -14.33 -11.41
N LEU A 169 0.69 -13.13 -11.98
CA LEU A 169 0.01 -12.70 -13.21
C LEU A 169 0.47 -13.49 -14.45
N ASP A 170 1.76 -13.83 -14.53
CA ASP A 170 2.32 -14.64 -15.62
C ASP A 170 1.75 -16.08 -15.63
N ASN A 171 1.42 -16.61 -14.45
CA ASN A 171 0.81 -17.93 -14.27
C ASN A 171 -0.72 -17.88 -14.16
N PHE A 172 -1.34 -16.69 -14.24
CA PHE A 172 -2.77 -16.54 -14.06
C PHE A 172 -3.53 -17.09 -15.28
N GLY A 173 -4.67 -17.76 -15.05
CA GLY A 173 -5.46 -18.38 -16.11
C GLY A 173 -6.64 -19.20 -15.59
N GLU A 174 -7.13 -20.13 -16.42
CA GLU A 174 -8.30 -20.97 -16.08
C GLU A 174 -8.14 -21.73 -14.76
N ALA A 175 -6.92 -22.20 -14.45
CA ALA A 175 -6.60 -22.93 -13.23
C ALA A 175 -6.73 -22.08 -11.95
N ASN A 176 -6.95 -20.77 -12.05
CA ASN A 176 -7.31 -19.95 -10.90
C ASN A 176 -8.77 -20.12 -10.46
N ILE A 177 -9.63 -20.77 -11.24
CA ILE A 177 -11.01 -21.10 -10.84
C ILE A 177 -11.31 -22.59 -11.03
N ARG A 178 -12.29 -23.11 -10.30
CA ARG A 178 -12.67 -24.53 -10.40
C ARG A 178 -13.30 -24.83 -11.75
N LYS A 179 -13.15 -26.06 -12.24
CA LYS A 179 -13.85 -26.54 -13.43
C LYS A 179 -15.37 -26.40 -13.24
N GLY A 180 -16.02 -25.73 -14.18
CA GLY A 180 -17.46 -25.46 -14.13
C GLY A 180 -17.85 -24.12 -13.47
N THR A 181 -16.89 -23.38 -12.92
CA THR A 181 -17.07 -21.97 -12.51
C THR A 181 -17.14 -21.06 -13.75
N SER A 182 -17.87 -19.94 -13.67
CA SER A 182 -17.94 -19.00 -14.79
C SER A 182 -16.58 -18.34 -15.03
N MET A 183 -16.15 -18.24 -16.28
CA MET A 183 -14.92 -17.53 -16.66
C MET A 183 -14.93 -16.06 -16.23
N SER A 184 -16.11 -15.44 -16.12
CA SER A 184 -16.23 -14.06 -15.63
C SER A 184 -15.78 -13.91 -14.17
N GLU A 185 -15.77 -15.00 -13.39
CA GLU A 185 -15.34 -14.99 -11.98
C GLU A 185 -13.82 -15.00 -11.81
N LEU A 186 -13.05 -15.14 -12.91
CA LEU A 186 -11.61 -14.86 -12.89
C LEU A 186 -11.32 -13.42 -12.46
N GLU A 187 -12.21 -12.48 -12.77
CA GLU A 187 -12.08 -11.09 -12.33
C GLU A 187 -12.07 -10.98 -10.80
N ASP A 188 -12.91 -11.75 -10.09
CA ASP A 188 -12.95 -11.75 -8.63
C ASP A 188 -11.59 -12.13 -8.03
N VAL A 189 -10.94 -13.15 -8.62
CA VAL A 189 -9.63 -13.64 -8.20
C VAL A 189 -8.50 -12.71 -8.66
N LEU A 190 -8.67 -12.05 -9.81
CA LEU A 190 -7.68 -11.14 -10.39
C LEU A 190 -7.49 -9.89 -9.54
N VAL A 191 -8.57 -9.30 -9.00
CA VAL A 191 -8.51 -8.04 -8.23
C VAL A 191 -7.45 -8.06 -7.13
N PRO A 192 -7.45 -9.00 -6.17
CA PRO A 192 -6.46 -9.02 -5.09
C PRO A 192 -5.03 -9.27 -5.59
N ILE A 193 -4.84 -9.95 -6.73
CA ILE A 193 -3.51 -10.22 -7.30
C ILE A 193 -2.99 -9.02 -8.08
N TYR A 194 -3.83 -8.40 -8.91
CA TYR A 194 -3.45 -7.20 -9.64
C TYR A 194 -3.16 -6.04 -8.68
N LEU A 195 -3.89 -5.92 -7.57
CA LEU A 195 -3.65 -4.92 -6.52
C LEU A 195 -2.81 -5.45 -5.34
N PHE A 196 -2.09 -6.57 -5.50
CA PHE A 196 -1.34 -7.21 -4.39
C PHE A 196 -0.31 -6.28 -3.72
N HIS A 197 0.19 -5.29 -4.46
CA HIS A 197 1.16 -4.30 -4.00
C HIS A 197 0.55 -3.11 -3.24
N ARG A 198 -0.78 -2.95 -3.22
CA ARG A 198 -1.48 -1.76 -2.69
C ARG A 198 -1.09 -1.36 -1.27
N TYR A 199 -0.85 -2.34 -0.40
CA TYR A 199 -0.50 -2.09 1.01
C TYR A 199 0.98 -1.78 1.15
N GLN A 200 1.82 -2.46 0.37
CA GLN A 200 3.23 -2.15 0.36
C GLN A 200 3.52 -0.75 -0.17
N LEU A 201 2.71 -0.22 -1.09
CA LEU A 201 2.77 1.20 -1.48
C LEU A 201 2.64 2.13 -0.27
N GLU A 202 1.64 1.89 0.59
CA GLU A 202 1.41 2.70 1.79
C GLU A 202 2.52 2.55 2.84
N GLY A 203 3.16 1.38 2.95
CA GLY A 203 4.34 1.19 3.80
C GLY A 203 5.57 1.93 3.24
N THR A 204 5.91 1.68 1.97
CA THR A 204 7.10 2.26 1.31
C THR A 204 7.03 3.79 1.24
N VAL A 205 5.85 4.37 0.95
CA VAL A 205 5.70 5.83 0.81
C VAL A 205 5.88 6.60 2.12
N LYS A 206 5.79 5.94 3.30
CA LYS A 206 6.03 6.59 4.59
C LYS A 206 7.51 6.91 4.83
N LEU A 207 8.41 6.26 4.10
CA LEU A 207 9.83 6.63 4.09
C LEU A 207 10.04 8.01 3.47
N ILE A 208 9.22 8.39 2.48
CA ILE A 208 9.28 9.69 1.78
C ILE A 208 8.69 10.77 2.68
N GLY A 209 9.51 11.76 3.05
CA GLY A 209 9.17 12.72 4.11
C GLY A 209 8.94 12.04 5.45
N GLY A 210 9.64 10.93 5.72
CA GLY A 210 9.47 10.11 6.92
C GLY A 210 10.20 10.66 8.14
N LEU A 211 9.71 10.28 9.32
CA LEU A 211 10.30 10.56 10.62
C LEU A 211 10.29 9.26 11.42
N ASP A 212 11.46 8.75 11.80
CA ASP A 212 11.60 7.63 12.73
C ASP A 212 11.46 8.17 14.15
N TYR A 213 10.47 7.70 14.89
CA TYR A 213 10.20 8.17 16.25
C TYR A 213 9.56 7.09 17.10
N TYR A 214 9.72 7.26 18.40
CA TYR A 214 9.20 6.35 19.41
C TYR A 214 8.32 7.15 20.37
N TYR A 215 7.48 6.46 21.15
CA TYR A 215 6.74 7.08 22.27
C TYR A 215 7.65 7.33 23.47
N LYS A 216 8.73 8.07 23.20
CA LYS A 216 9.83 8.33 24.12
C LYS A 216 9.37 9.17 25.31
N LEU A 217 9.72 8.70 26.50
CA LEU A 217 9.54 9.40 27.77
C LEU A 217 10.83 10.10 28.20
N ARG A 218 10.69 11.17 28.97
CA ARG A 218 11.85 11.84 29.59
C ARG A 218 12.52 10.86 30.56
N GLY A 219 13.73 10.43 30.21
CA GLY A 219 14.58 9.57 31.05
C GLY A 219 14.52 8.09 30.71
N ASP A 220 13.83 7.69 29.64
CA ASP A 220 13.92 6.32 29.10
C ASP A 220 15.15 6.13 28.20
N ASN A 221 15.31 4.91 27.66
CA ASN A 221 16.40 4.52 26.78
C ASN A 221 16.06 4.54 25.28
N GLN A 222 14.90 5.06 24.88
CA GLN A 222 14.50 5.12 23.47
C GLN A 222 15.26 6.23 22.74
N PRO A 223 15.46 6.16 21.42
CA PRO A 223 16.13 7.22 20.65
C PRO A 223 15.22 8.44 20.46
N ASN A 224 15.83 9.59 20.15
CA ASN A 224 15.07 10.79 19.77
C ASN A 224 14.54 10.66 18.33
N PRO A 225 13.50 11.44 17.95
CA PRO A 225 13.04 11.46 16.58
C PRO A 225 14.13 11.84 15.58
N GLU A 226 14.20 11.12 14.46
CA GLU A 226 15.19 11.32 13.40
C GLU A 226 14.49 11.37 12.03
N ILE A 227 14.86 12.34 11.20
CA ILE A 227 14.36 12.40 9.82
C ILE A 227 14.98 11.23 9.06
N VAL A 228 14.17 10.48 8.32
CA VAL A 228 14.68 9.38 7.48
C VAL A 228 15.75 9.93 6.53
N ASP A 229 16.89 9.26 6.43
CA ASP A 229 18.02 9.77 5.66
C ASP A 229 17.71 9.90 4.17
N ALA A 230 18.39 10.83 3.51
CA ALA A 230 18.10 11.20 2.13
C ALA A 230 18.30 10.07 1.12
N ALA A 231 19.20 9.11 1.39
CA ALA A 231 19.41 7.98 0.50
C ALA A 231 18.25 6.99 0.58
N THR A 232 17.76 6.71 1.80
CA THR A 232 16.57 5.88 2.03
C THR A 232 15.32 6.49 1.40
N GLN A 233 15.11 7.82 1.54
CA GLN A 233 13.94 8.47 0.92
C GLN A 233 13.97 8.39 -0.61
N ARG A 234 15.13 8.66 -1.24
CA ARG A 234 15.30 8.54 -2.70
C ARG A 234 15.12 7.11 -3.18
N LYS A 235 15.64 6.13 -2.44
CA LYS A 235 15.43 4.71 -2.71
C LYS A 235 13.92 4.39 -2.68
N ALA A 236 13.20 4.81 -1.64
CA ALA A 236 11.77 4.60 -1.55
C ALA A 236 10.99 5.27 -2.70
N LEU A 237 11.35 6.50 -3.08
CA LEU A 237 10.77 7.17 -4.24
C LEU A 237 10.97 6.38 -5.53
N ASN A 238 12.20 5.93 -5.81
CA ASN A 238 12.50 5.11 -6.97
C ASN A 238 11.70 3.80 -7.00
N GLU A 239 11.49 3.18 -5.84
CA GLU A 239 10.68 1.97 -5.70
C GLU A 239 9.20 2.26 -5.99
N MET A 240 8.65 3.35 -5.45
CA MET A 240 7.27 3.79 -5.72
C MET A 240 7.03 4.08 -7.21
N LEU A 241 8.02 4.67 -7.90
CA LEU A 241 7.93 4.99 -9.33
C LEU A 241 7.91 3.75 -10.23
N LYS A 242 8.39 2.59 -9.77
CA LYS A 242 8.24 1.32 -10.50
C LYS A 242 6.77 0.90 -10.59
N ALA A 243 5.95 1.20 -9.58
CA ALA A 243 4.55 0.79 -9.55
C ALA A 243 3.68 1.51 -10.60
N ILE A 244 4.14 2.66 -11.12
CA ILE A 244 3.45 3.40 -12.18
C ILE A 244 4.03 3.12 -13.57
N ASP A 245 5.00 2.20 -13.70
CA ASP A 245 5.52 1.82 -15.01
C ASP A 245 4.44 1.14 -15.85
N ALA A 246 4.30 1.53 -17.12
CA ALA A 246 3.28 1.00 -18.00
C ALA A 246 3.32 -0.54 -18.13
N LYS A 247 4.49 -1.17 -18.03
CA LYS A 247 4.65 -2.64 -18.06
C LYS A 247 4.20 -3.30 -16.77
N VAL A 248 4.32 -2.61 -15.64
CA VAL A 248 3.82 -3.08 -14.35
C VAL A 248 2.29 -2.94 -14.29
N LEU A 249 1.74 -1.86 -14.82
CA LEU A 249 0.30 -1.59 -14.85
C LEU A 249 -0.47 -2.40 -15.92
N ALA A 250 0.18 -2.88 -16.97
CA ALA A 250 -0.47 -3.65 -18.01
C ALA A 250 -1.03 -4.97 -17.47
N ILE A 251 -2.31 -5.25 -17.77
CA ILE A 251 -2.84 -6.60 -17.66
C ILE A 251 -2.37 -7.38 -18.90
N PRO A 252 -1.81 -8.59 -18.75
CA PRO A 252 -1.44 -9.42 -19.91
C PRO A 252 -2.61 -9.61 -20.89
N GLU A 253 -2.36 -9.46 -22.19
CA GLU A 253 -3.40 -9.55 -23.25
C GLU A 253 -4.15 -10.89 -23.20
N ASN A 254 -3.46 -11.99 -22.91
CA ASN A 254 -4.08 -13.31 -22.76
C ASN A 254 -5.10 -13.37 -21.61
N LEU A 255 -4.95 -12.54 -20.56
CA LEU A 255 -5.94 -12.46 -19.49
C LEU A 255 -7.15 -11.61 -19.90
N LEU A 256 -6.92 -10.54 -20.67
CA LEU A 256 -8.02 -9.73 -21.21
C LEU A 256 -8.92 -10.54 -22.15
N ASP A 257 -8.33 -11.43 -22.95
CA ASP A 257 -9.06 -12.33 -23.84
C ASP A 257 -9.84 -13.43 -23.07
N LEU A 258 -9.40 -13.77 -21.85
CA LEU A 258 -9.93 -14.88 -21.08
C LEU A 258 -11.17 -14.52 -20.25
N ILE A 259 -11.31 -13.25 -19.86
CA ILE A 259 -12.35 -12.80 -18.91
C ILE A 259 -13.53 -12.19 -19.68
N PRO A 260 -14.65 -12.92 -19.89
CA PRO A 260 -15.83 -12.39 -20.54
C PRO A 260 -16.62 -11.47 -19.60
N THR A 261 -17.60 -10.77 -20.18
CA THR A 261 -18.60 -10.04 -19.39
C THR A 261 -19.42 -11.00 -18.52
N ARG A 262 -19.92 -10.52 -17.38
CA ARG A 262 -20.70 -11.35 -16.45
C ARG A 262 -22.04 -11.77 -17.09
N PRO A 263 -22.36 -13.08 -17.10
CA PRO A 263 -23.64 -13.56 -17.63
C PRO A 263 -24.81 -13.22 -16.68
N ALA A 264 -26.04 -13.32 -17.21
CA ALA A 264 -27.24 -13.11 -16.43
C ALA A 264 -27.29 -14.05 -15.21
N GLY A 265 -27.54 -13.49 -14.03
CA GLY A 265 -27.59 -14.24 -12.76
C GLY A 265 -26.29 -14.18 -11.95
N ILE A 266 -25.18 -13.71 -12.52
CA ILE A 266 -23.94 -13.43 -11.78
C ILE A 266 -23.85 -11.92 -11.56
N SER A 267 -24.04 -11.50 -10.31
CA SER A 267 -23.99 -10.08 -9.94
C SER A 267 -22.56 -9.53 -9.95
N SER A 268 -22.42 -8.26 -10.33
CA SER A 268 -21.24 -7.47 -9.99
C SER A 268 -21.22 -7.17 -8.48
N SER A 269 -20.06 -6.80 -7.95
CA SER A 269 -19.89 -6.41 -6.55
C SER A 269 -18.94 -5.22 -6.44
N ARG A 270 -18.96 -4.54 -5.29
CA ARG A 270 -18.00 -3.47 -4.99
C ARG A 270 -16.55 -3.94 -4.89
N GLU A 271 -16.32 -5.25 -4.81
CA GLU A 271 -14.98 -5.86 -4.73
C GLU A 271 -14.35 -6.03 -6.12
N LEU A 272 -15.05 -5.64 -7.19
CA LEU A 272 -14.56 -5.68 -8.57
C LEU A 272 -14.08 -4.31 -9.04
N PHE A 273 -13.28 -4.30 -10.10
CA PHE A 273 -12.82 -3.07 -10.72
C PHE A 273 -14.00 -2.24 -11.24
N SER A 274 -13.90 -0.92 -11.07
CA SER A 274 -14.76 0.03 -11.76
C SER A 274 -14.12 0.39 -13.10
N GLY A 275 -14.95 0.71 -14.11
CA GLY A 275 -14.47 1.05 -15.44
C GLY A 275 -15.44 1.92 -16.22
N ASN A 276 -14.94 2.45 -17.33
CA ASN A 276 -15.62 3.39 -18.22
C ASN A 276 -16.00 2.76 -19.58
N THR A 277 -15.65 1.49 -19.82
CA THR A 277 -15.97 0.78 -21.08
C THR A 277 -17.32 0.06 -21.06
N GLY A 278 -18.09 0.18 -19.97
CA GLY A 278 -19.37 -0.51 -19.80
C GLY A 278 -19.17 -1.93 -19.23
N PRO A 279 -19.82 -2.97 -19.77
CA PRO A 279 -19.80 -4.31 -19.19
C PRO A 279 -18.49 -5.08 -19.41
N SER A 280 -17.60 -4.59 -20.29
CA SER A 280 -16.28 -5.19 -20.56
C SER A 280 -15.27 -4.83 -19.48
N LEU A 281 -14.25 -5.67 -19.34
CA LEU A 281 -13.11 -5.41 -18.45
C LEU A 281 -12.31 -4.20 -18.98
N ASP A 282 -12.29 -3.11 -18.21
CA ASP A 282 -11.62 -1.86 -18.59
C ASP A 282 -10.14 -1.87 -18.22
N ALA A 283 -9.29 -2.37 -19.12
CA ALA A 283 -7.86 -2.49 -18.89
C ALA A 283 -7.17 -1.14 -18.60
N LEU A 284 -7.64 -0.03 -19.21
CA LEU A 284 -7.08 1.30 -18.96
C LEU A 284 -7.59 1.88 -17.64
N GLY A 285 -8.86 1.65 -17.30
CA GLY A 285 -9.40 2.06 -15.99
C GLY A 285 -8.76 1.30 -14.81
N ILE A 286 -8.39 0.05 -15.02
CA ILE A 286 -7.65 -0.75 -14.03
C ILE A 286 -6.20 -0.21 -13.86
N ALA A 287 -5.56 0.18 -14.95
CA ALA A 287 -4.26 0.86 -14.91
C ALA A 287 -4.36 2.24 -14.21
N GLU A 288 -5.41 3.03 -14.50
CA GLU A 288 -5.70 4.31 -13.86
C GLU A 288 -5.81 4.14 -12.34
N THR A 289 -6.59 3.16 -11.90
CA THR A 289 -6.81 2.85 -10.49
C THR A 289 -5.50 2.54 -9.75
N ALA A 290 -4.63 1.71 -10.34
CA ALA A 290 -3.35 1.36 -9.71
C ALA A 290 -2.32 2.52 -9.75
N ALA A 291 -2.30 3.30 -10.83
CA ALA A 291 -1.49 4.51 -10.91
C ALA A 291 -1.93 5.55 -9.86
N GLU A 292 -3.25 5.76 -9.71
CA GLU A 292 -3.83 6.69 -8.74
C GLU A 292 -3.44 6.31 -7.30
N LEU A 293 -3.49 5.01 -6.94
CA LEU A 293 -3.05 4.54 -5.63
C LEU A 293 -1.60 4.96 -5.33
N SER A 294 -0.72 4.90 -6.31
CA SER A 294 0.71 5.22 -6.13
C SER A 294 0.94 6.73 -6.09
N VAL A 295 0.40 7.46 -7.07
CA VAL A 295 0.67 8.89 -7.25
C VAL A 295 0.02 9.73 -6.14
N SER A 296 -1.22 9.43 -5.76
CA SER A 296 -1.91 10.17 -4.68
C SER A 296 -1.22 10.00 -3.33
N LEU A 297 -0.61 8.85 -3.08
CA LEU A 297 0.24 8.64 -1.91
C LEU A 297 1.51 9.48 -2.00
N ILE A 298 2.24 9.48 -3.11
CA ILE A 298 3.45 10.31 -3.27
C ILE A 298 3.13 11.80 -3.04
N LEU A 299 2.03 12.28 -3.63
CA LEU A 299 1.63 13.69 -3.62
C LEU A 299 0.64 14.05 -2.50
N ASN A 300 0.60 13.28 -1.41
CA ASN A 300 -0.21 13.62 -0.25
C ASN A 300 0.22 14.98 0.36
N PRO A 301 -0.74 15.87 0.73
CA PRO A 301 -0.41 17.22 1.24
C PRO A 301 0.46 17.25 2.50
N GLN A 302 0.20 16.38 3.49
CA GLN A 302 1.01 16.35 4.71
C GLN A 302 2.46 15.94 4.41
N ARG A 303 2.65 14.97 3.51
CA ARG A 303 3.96 14.52 3.05
C ARG A 303 4.69 15.58 2.25
N ALA A 304 4.00 16.23 1.31
CA ALA A 304 4.56 17.33 0.52
C ALA A 304 5.04 18.48 1.41
N ASN A 305 4.26 18.84 2.44
CA ASN A 305 4.66 19.84 3.42
C ASN A 305 5.92 19.42 4.19
N ARG A 306 6.05 18.13 4.58
CA ARG A 306 7.26 17.62 5.23
C ARG A 306 8.46 17.63 4.29
N LEU A 307 8.31 17.29 3.01
CA LEU A 307 9.41 17.35 2.04
C LEU A 307 9.93 18.79 1.83
N VAL A 308 9.06 19.80 1.93
CA VAL A 308 9.48 21.20 1.96
C VAL A 308 10.24 21.54 3.24
N GLU A 309 9.72 21.12 4.39
CA GLU A 309 10.33 21.41 5.69
C GLU A 309 11.68 20.69 5.88
N TYR A 310 11.71 19.37 5.66
CA TYR A 310 12.87 18.53 5.89
C TYR A 310 13.99 18.84 4.91
N GLY A 311 13.67 19.07 3.63
CA GLY A 311 14.63 19.52 2.64
C GLY A 311 15.25 20.90 2.94
N ALA A 312 14.58 21.75 3.72
CA ALA A 312 15.13 23.03 4.17
C ALA A 312 15.98 22.91 5.46
N ARG A 313 15.68 21.91 6.31
CA ARG A 313 16.35 21.70 7.60
C ARG A 313 17.61 20.87 7.50
N ASP A 314 17.61 19.92 6.58
CA ASP A 314 18.66 18.95 6.35
C ASP A 314 18.76 18.73 4.84
N ASN A 315 19.94 18.45 4.28
CA ASN A 315 20.15 18.31 2.84
C ASN A 315 19.51 17.01 2.30
N ASN A 316 18.19 16.92 2.44
CA ASN A 316 17.35 15.75 2.31
C ASN A 316 16.49 15.84 1.02
N LEU A 317 15.71 14.81 0.73
CA LEU A 317 14.80 14.79 -0.42
C LEU A 317 13.82 15.98 -0.34
N THR A 318 13.72 16.73 -1.43
CA THR A 318 12.83 17.90 -1.52
C THR A 318 11.55 17.58 -2.28
N LEU A 319 10.50 18.40 -2.07
CA LEU A 319 9.27 18.28 -2.87
C LEU A 319 9.54 18.51 -4.36
N LYS A 320 10.42 19.46 -4.70
CA LYS A 320 10.77 19.73 -6.08
C LYS A 320 11.43 18.51 -6.74
N GLU A 321 12.44 17.93 -6.08
CA GLU A 321 13.11 16.72 -6.55
C GLU A 321 12.11 15.56 -6.72
N THR A 322 11.17 15.41 -5.79
CA THR A 322 10.11 14.39 -5.88
C THR A 322 9.21 14.58 -7.10
N ILE A 323 8.81 15.83 -7.40
CA ILE A 323 8.02 16.15 -8.59
C ILE A 323 8.85 15.92 -9.86
N ASP A 324 10.11 16.36 -9.89
CA ASP A 324 11.00 16.16 -11.04
C ASP A 324 11.11 14.66 -11.42
N GLU A 325 11.34 13.76 -10.45
CA GLU A 325 11.41 12.31 -10.69
C GLU A 325 10.06 11.70 -11.15
N LEU A 326 8.94 12.24 -10.63
CA LEU A 326 7.60 11.85 -11.10
C LEU A 326 7.36 12.29 -12.55
N MET A 327 7.88 13.46 -12.95
CA MET A 327 7.84 13.94 -14.33
C MET A 327 8.70 13.09 -15.27
N GLU A 328 9.90 12.68 -14.84
CA GLU A 328 10.76 11.72 -15.55
C GLU A 328 10.10 10.35 -15.75
N SER A 329 9.30 9.91 -14.78
CA SER A 329 8.55 8.65 -14.87
C SER A 329 7.23 8.76 -15.64
N SER A 330 6.82 9.98 -16.03
CA SER A 330 5.56 10.26 -16.74
C SER A 330 5.78 11.01 -18.05
N TRP A 331 5.58 12.34 -18.06
CA TRP A 331 5.56 13.16 -19.27
C TRP A 331 6.90 13.27 -19.99
N ASN A 332 8.02 13.09 -19.29
CA ASN A 332 9.36 13.09 -19.89
C ASN A 332 9.79 11.68 -20.35
N LYS A 333 9.03 10.65 -19.96
CA LYS A 333 9.29 9.29 -20.40
C LYS A 333 8.94 9.12 -21.88
N LYS A 334 9.82 8.44 -22.60
CA LYS A 334 9.55 8.08 -24.00
C LYS A 334 8.38 7.08 -24.07
N LYS A 335 7.27 7.55 -24.61
CA LYS A 335 6.06 6.75 -24.84
C LYS A 335 6.31 5.58 -25.80
N GLU A 336 5.94 4.37 -25.37
CA GLU A 336 5.90 3.18 -26.23
C GLU A 336 4.66 3.23 -27.17
N ARG A 337 4.58 2.32 -28.15
CA ARG A 337 3.42 2.25 -29.07
C ARG A 337 2.36 1.29 -28.53
N GLY A 338 1.13 1.44 -29.02
CA GLY A 338 0.02 0.52 -28.72
C GLY A 338 -0.42 0.60 -27.26
N TYR A 339 -0.80 -0.55 -26.70
CA TYR A 339 -1.41 -0.67 -25.37
C TYR A 339 -0.55 -0.03 -24.26
N LEU A 340 0.76 -0.30 -24.21
CA LEU A 340 1.67 0.30 -23.24
C LEU A 340 1.77 1.84 -23.39
N GLY A 341 1.65 2.35 -24.61
CA GLY A 341 1.58 3.79 -24.86
C GLY A 341 0.32 4.42 -24.30
N SER A 342 -0.83 3.76 -24.43
CA SER A 342 -2.10 4.21 -23.85
C SER A 342 -2.09 4.16 -22.32
N ILE A 343 -1.46 3.16 -21.71
CA ILE A 343 -1.25 3.13 -20.25
C ILE A 343 -0.36 4.30 -19.82
N GLN A 344 0.71 4.61 -20.57
CA GLN A 344 1.55 5.76 -20.25
C GLN A 344 0.76 7.08 -20.29
N ASP A 345 -0.20 7.24 -21.21
CA ASP A 345 -1.10 8.39 -21.23
C ASP A 345 -1.99 8.46 -19.99
N VAL A 346 -2.48 7.32 -19.51
CA VAL A 346 -3.23 7.23 -18.25
C VAL A 346 -2.37 7.70 -17.08
N VAL A 347 -1.13 7.22 -16.97
CA VAL A 347 -0.18 7.64 -15.93
C VAL A 347 0.07 9.15 -16.00
N ASN A 348 0.29 9.68 -17.21
CA ASN A 348 0.48 11.11 -17.45
C ASN A 348 -0.71 11.93 -16.95
N SER A 349 -1.94 11.48 -17.24
CA SER A 349 -3.16 12.14 -16.78
C SER A 349 -3.31 12.10 -15.26
N VAL A 350 -3.01 10.95 -14.64
CA VAL A 350 -3.06 10.78 -13.17
C VAL A 350 -2.06 11.72 -12.49
N VAL A 351 -0.83 11.81 -13.00
CA VAL A 351 0.20 12.73 -12.47
C VAL A 351 -0.26 14.18 -12.55
N THR A 352 -0.73 14.63 -13.71
CA THR A 352 -1.22 16.01 -13.87
C THR A 352 -2.37 16.31 -12.90
N LYS A 353 -3.33 15.40 -12.79
CA LYS A 353 -4.47 15.55 -11.90
C LYS A 353 -4.02 15.69 -10.43
N ASN A 354 -3.15 14.79 -9.95
CA ASN A 354 -2.71 14.81 -8.56
C ASN A 354 -1.86 16.04 -8.22
N LEU A 355 -1.11 16.61 -9.18
CA LEU A 355 -0.44 17.90 -8.99
C LEU A 355 -1.45 19.05 -8.80
N ILE A 356 -2.51 19.07 -9.60
CA ILE A 356 -3.62 20.03 -9.44
C ILE A 356 -4.27 19.86 -8.06
N GLU A 357 -4.60 18.63 -7.65
CA GLU A 357 -5.21 18.36 -6.34
C GLU A 357 -4.30 18.75 -5.17
N LEU A 358 -2.99 18.50 -5.28
CA LEU A 358 -2.02 18.93 -4.28
C LEU A 358 -1.96 20.46 -4.17
N HIS A 359 -1.99 21.18 -5.30
CA HIS A 359 -2.06 22.65 -5.28
C HIS A 359 -3.40 23.15 -4.69
N ALA A 360 -4.51 22.53 -5.07
CA ALA A 360 -5.85 22.92 -4.64
C ALA A 360 -6.08 22.65 -3.15
N SER A 361 -5.47 21.60 -2.58
CA SER A 361 -5.70 21.17 -1.21
C SER A 361 -5.54 22.30 -0.18
N GLY A 362 -6.50 22.40 0.74
CA GLY A 362 -6.45 23.29 1.89
C GLY A 362 -5.42 22.86 2.95
N GLN A 363 -4.90 21.63 2.85
CA GLN A 363 -3.84 21.12 3.73
C GLN A 363 -2.43 21.49 3.24
N SER A 364 -2.28 21.89 1.99
CA SER A 364 -1.00 22.31 1.42
C SER A 364 -0.63 23.71 1.93
N ASN A 365 0.57 23.85 2.49
CA ASN A 365 1.07 25.13 2.98
C ASN A 365 1.47 26.07 1.80
N PRO A 366 1.68 27.37 2.04
CA PRO A 366 2.01 28.32 0.97
C PRO A 366 3.26 27.98 0.16
N LEU A 367 4.28 27.36 0.78
CA LEU A 367 5.51 26.98 0.08
C LEU A 367 5.28 25.77 -0.83
N THR A 368 4.54 24.76 -0.36
CA THR A 368 4.08 23.63 -1.18
C THR A 368 3.29 24.13 -2.37
N LYS A 369 2.31 25.02 -2.16
CA LYS A 369 1.52 25.61 -3.25
C LYS A 369 2.41 26.38 -4.24
N ALA A 370 3.36 27.18 -3.76
CA ALA A 370 4.25 27.93 -4.65
C ALA A 370 5.12 27.02 -5.54
N ILE A 371 5.66 25.93 -4.99
CA ILE A 371 6.45 24.95 -5.76
C ILE A 371 5.55 24.28 -6.81
N VAL A 372 4.40 23.75 -6.40
CA VAL A 372 3.51 23.01 -7.31
C VAL A 372 2.94 23.92 -8.40
N ALA A 373 2.56 25.16 -8.07
CA ALA A 373 2.12 26.14 -9.06
C ALA A 373 3.19 26.42 -10.11
N SER A 374 4.46 26.56 -9.70
CA SER A 374 5.57 26.74 -10.63
C SER A 374 5.73 25.55 -11.56
N GLU A 375 5.62 24.33 -11.05
CA GLU A 375 5.73 23.12 -11.87
C GLU A 375 4.52 22.93 -12.80
N LEU A 376 3.30 23.25 -12.37
CA LEU A 376 2.10 23.24 -13.22
C LEU A 376 2.22 24.22 -14.39
N ILE A 377 2.72 25.44 -14.15
CA ILE A 377 2.94 26.44 -15.21
C ILE A 377 3.95 25.93 -16.25
N LYS A 378 5.09 25.39 -15.79
CA LYS A 378 6.10 24.80 -16.69
C LYS A 378 5.53 23.63 -17.48
N LEU A 379 4.75 22.77 -16.81
CA LEU A 379 4.11 21.63 -17.42
C LEU A 379 3.13 22.07 -18.52
N SER A 380 2.24 23.02 -18.24
CA SER A 380 1.31 23.52 -19.26
C SER A 380 2.05 24.08 -20.48
N GLN A 381 3.09 24.90 -20.28
CA GLN A 381 3.92 25.42 -21.36
C GLN A 381 4.53 24.29 -22.20
N MET A 382 5.20 23.33 -21.56
CA MET A 382 5.81 22.18 -22.24
C MET A 382 4.78 21.35 -23.04
N LEU A 383 3.59 21.14 -22.50
CA LEU A 383 2.55 20.32 -23.13
C LEU A 383 1.87 21.06 -24.29
N SER A 384 1.69 22.38 -24.20
CA SER A 384 1.14 23.20 -25.27
C SER A 384 2.00 23.16 -26.55
N GLU A 385 3.33 23.02 -26.41
CA GLU A 385 4.27 22.86 -27.53
C GLU A 385 4.14 21.47 -28.20
N ARG A 386 3.57 20.49 -27.50
CA ARG A 386 3.32 19.13 -27.98
C ARG A 386 1.90 18.96 -28.53
N SER A 387 1.33 20.00 -29.15
CA SER A 387 -0.08 20.04 -29.62
C SER A 387 -0.50 18.94 -30.61
N ASN A 388 0.44 18.22 -31.22
CA ASN A 388 0.16 17.03 -32.05
C ASN A 388 -0.13 15.76 -31.23
N ASP A 389 0.15 15.76 -29.92
CA ASP A 389 -0.23 14.69 -28.99
C ASP A 389 -1.54 15.10 -28.30
N PRO A 390 -2.67 14.40 -28.58
CA PRO A 390 -3.97 14.73 -28.00
C PRO A 390 -3.98 14.70 -26.47
N MET A 391 -3.21 13.80 -25.85
CA MET A 391 -3.15 13.69 -24.39
C MET A 391 -2.40 14.88 -23.80
N ALA A 392 -1.29 15.29 -24.42
CA ALA A 392 -0.56 16.49 -24.01
C ALA A 392 -1.43 17.76 -24.14
N LEU A 393 -2.12 17.91 -25.27
CA LEU A 393 -3.03 19.04 -25.50
C LEU A 393 -4.15 19.08 -24.46
N HIS A 394 -4.81 17.95 -24.20
CA HIS A 394 -5.88 17.85 -23.20
C HIS A 394 -5.38 18.22 -21.79
N ALA A 395 -4.21 17.70 -21.39
CA ALA A 395 -3.63 18.00 -20.10
C ALA A 395 -3.21 19.48 -19.95
N SER A 396 -2.66 20.10 -21.00
CA SER A 396 -2.38 21.56 -21.01
C SER A 396 -3.66 22.37 -20.81
N MET A 397 -4.73 22.06 -21.56
CA MET A 397 -6.02 22.74 -21.40
C MET A 397 -6.61 22.57 -20.00
N MET A 398 -6.47 21.39 -19.41
CA MET A 398 -6.92 21.12 -18.03
C MET A 398 -6.14 21.96 -17.01
N ILE A 399 -4.82 22.06 -17.14
CA ILE A 399 -3.98 22.90 -16.27
C ILE A 399 -4.34 24.38 -16.44
N ASP A 400 -4.49 24.85 -17.68
CA ASP A 400 -4.82 26.25 -17.96
C ASP A 400 -6.20 26.61 -17.41
N SER A 401 -7.20 25.75 -17.58
CA SER A 401 -8.54 25.92 -17.01
C SER A 401 -8.49 25.98 -15.48
N TYR A 402 -7.65 25.16 -14.84
CA TYR A 402 -7.47 25.20 -13.40
C TYR A 402 -6.78 26.49 -12.92
N LEU A 403 -5.75 26.94 -13.64
CA LEU A 403 -4.98 28.14 -13.26
C LEU A 403 -5.77 29.44 -13.49
N ASP A 404 -6.71 29.45 -14.43
CA ASP A 404 -7.60 30.60 -14.70
C ASP A 404 -8.62 30.81 -13.57
N ASP A 405 -9.33 29.75 -13.17
CA ASP A 405 -10.24 29.78 -12.01
C ASP A 405 -10.14 28.49 -11.16
N PRO A 406 -9.25 28.47 -10.15
CA PRO A 406 -9.11 27.33 -9.26
C PRO A 406 -10.37 27.02 -8.43
N SER A 407 -11.29 27.97 -8.29
CA SER A 407 -12.47 27.83 -7.42
C SER A 407 -13.64 27.11 -8.10
N GLU A 408 -13.69 27.19 -9.44
CA GLU A 408 -14.70 26.52 -10.27
C GLU A 408 -14.18 25.19 -10.87
N PHE A 409 -12.89 24.86 -10.69
CA PHE A 409 -12.32 23.64 -11.23
C PHE A 409 -12.81 22.39 -10.49
N GLU A 410 -13.61 21.60 -11.19
CA GLU A 410 -13.96 20.24 -10.77
C GLU A 410 -12.92 19.24 -11.29
N ALA A 411 -12.15 18.66 -10.37
CA ALA A 411 -11.19 17.62 -10.74
C ALA A 411 -11.93 16.44 -11.39
N PRO A 412 -11.39 15.87 -12.49
CA PRO A 412 -11.97 14.69 -13.11
C PRO A 412 -12.16 13.56 -12.08
N ARG A 413 -13.32 12.90 -12.14
CA ARG A 413 -13.61 11.74 -11.29
C ARG A 413 -12.58 10.66 -11.54
N THR A 414 -11.85 10.24 -10.51
CA THR A 414 -10.96 9.08 -10.60
C THR A 414 -11.71 7.79 -10.30
N LEU A 415 -11.31 6.73 -10.98
CA LEU A 415 -11.71 5.39 -10.61
C LEU A 415 -11.10 5.04 -9.25
N SER A 416 -11.95 4.54 -8.35
CA SER A 416 -11.53 4.15 -7.00
C SER A 416 -11.17 2.68 -6.99
N ALA A 417 -10.08 2.34 -6.29
CA ALA A 417 -9.74 0.95 -6.05
C ALA A 417 -10.86 0.22 -5.29
N PRO A 418 -11.12 -1.07 -5.59
CA PRO A 418 -12.01 -1.88 -4.78
C PRO A 418 -11.60 -1.86 -3.31
N PRO A 419 -12.55 -1.94 -2.36
CA PRO A 419 -12.23 -2.05 -0.94
C PRO A 419 -11.30 -3.24 -0.71
N GLY A 420 -10.16 -3.04 -0.02
CA GLY A 420 -9.22 -4.13 0.20
C GLY A 420 -9.11 -4.61 1.63
N SER A 421 -9.09 -3.70 2.63
CA SER A 421 -8.92 -4.15 4.01
C SER A 421 -10.11 -5.04 4.35
N PRO A 422 -9.87 -6.30 4.77
CA PRO A 422 -10.93 -7.27 4.81
C PRO A 422 -12.03 -6.78 5.75
N ILE A 423 -13.21 -6.62 5.15
CA ILE A 423 -14.38 -5.98 5.74
C ILE A 423 -14.71 -6.70 7.04
N GLY A 424 -14.44 -6.04 8.16
CA GLY A 424 -14.53 -6.70 9.47
C GLY A 424 -14.32 -5.79 10.68
N SER A 425 -13.72 -4.62 10.53
CA SER A 425 -13.63 -3.61 11.60
C SER A 425 -14.22 -2.30 11.08
N GLY A 426 -15.52 -2.09 11.32
CA GLY A 426 -15.97 -0.72 11.50
C GLY A 426 -15.19 -0.09 12.67
N PRO A 427 -15.14 1.24 12.78
CA PRO A 427 -14.62 1.89 13.98
C PRO A 427 -15.33 1.25 15.18
N MET A 428 -14.60 0.51 16.01
CA MET A 428 -15.05 0.28 17.36
C MET A 428 -15.04 1.65 18.01
N PHE A 429 -16.22 2.28 18.07
CA PHE A 429 -16.46 3.34 19.02
C PHE A 429 -16.17 2.72 20.37
N TYR A 430 -15.05 3.10 20.97
CA TYR A 430 -14.82 2.88 22.38
C TYR A 430 -16.07 3.40 23.09
N CYS A 431 -16.76 2.53 23.83
CA CYS A 431 -17.76 3.00 24.77
C CYS A 431 -17.01 3.84 25.81
N GLU A 432 -17.06 5.16 25.65
CA GLU A 432 -16.83 6.08 26.75
C GLU A 432 -17.89 5.76 27.81
N PHE A 433 -17.45 5.24 28.96
CA PHE A 433 -18.23 5.16 30.18
C PHE A 433 -17.80 6.29 31.11
#